data_AF-A0A7J0ECP9-F1
#
_entry.id   AF-A0A7J0ECP9-F1
#
_cell.length_a   1.000
_cell.length_b   1.000
_cell.length_c   1.000
_cell.angle_alpha   90.00
_cell.angle_beta   90.00
_cell.angle_gamma   90.00
#
_symmetry.space_group_name_H-M   'P 1'
#
loop_
_entity.id
_entity.type
_entity.pdbx_description
1 polymer ?
#
loop_
_entity_poly.entity_id
_entity_poly.type
_entity_poly.pdbx_seq_one_letter_code
_entity_poly.pdbx_strand_id
1 'polypeptide(L)'
;MIDYECYKATEDRRLNTENSVNLILRNKNLGLEEYKFLLQTIVNSGIGEDTYAPKNIIQEREECPSLDDGLSEMDDIFYDTLDKLFSRTGISPLEIDILVVNVSLLSTVPSLTSRIINRINGSKLVLWQGKVHDALQLPVPVVARSSLTRALSMFKLKCMFRTHIGSNNEAYECCMQIEDDLGYRGFRLTKSLTKAAAQAFTVNLRVLVPKVLPIWELLRLD
;
A
#
# COMPACT_ATOMS: atom_id res chain seq x y z
N MET A 1 -19.21 -4.29 -11.96
CA MET A 1 -18.70 -4.80 -10.67
C MET A 1 -19.58 -5.95 -10.26
N ILE A 2 -19.05 -7.19 -10.22
CA ILE A 2 -19.83 -8.39 -9.88
C ILE A 2 -19.92 -8.54 -8.35
N ASP A 3 -18.82 -8.31 -7.64
CA ASP A 3 -18.74 -8.36 -6.18
C ASP A 3 -17.51 -7.55 -5.70
N TYR A 4 -17.40 -7.27 -4.40
CA TYR A 4 -16.27 -6.62 -3.75
C TYR A 4 -16.04 -7.17 -2.34
N GLU A 5 -14.79 -7.28 -1.91
CA GLU A 5 -14.47 -7.67 -0.53
C GLU A 5 -13.47 -6.68 0.08
N CYS A 6 -13.73 -6.29 1.33
CA CYS A 6 -12.85 -5.43 2.10
C CYS A 6 -12.22 -6.23 3.23
N TYR A 7 -10.94 -5.98 3.50
CA TYR A 7 -10.27 -6.55 4.65
C TYR A 7 -10.64 -5.78 5.92
N LYS A 8 -10.99 -6.52 6.98
CA LYS A 8 -11.08 -6.01 8.34
C LYS A 8 -10.10 -6.80 9.19
N ALA A 9 -9.17 -6.09 9.83
CA ALA A 9 -8.21 -6.71 10.74
C ALA A 9 -8.92 -7.31 11.97
N THR A 10 -8.24 -8.25 12.61
CA THR A 10 -8.70 -8.90 13.84
C THR A 10 -8.74 -7.90 15.01
N GLU A 11 -9.63 -8.14 15.97
CA GLU A 11 -9.90 -7.19 17.07
C GLU A 11 -8.69 -6.95 17.99
N ASP A 12 -7.71 -7.86 18.02
CA ASP A 12 -6.43 -7.65 18.72
C ASP A 12 -5.59 -6.51 18.14
N ARG A 13 -5.88 -6.09 16.90
CA ARG A 13 -5.21 -4.98 16.22
C ARG A 13 -5.95 -3.64 16.36
N ARG A 14 -7.07 -3.60 17.10
CA ARG A 14 -7.91 -2.41 17.23
C ARG A 14 -7.25 -1.36 18.14
N LEU A 15 -7.20 -0.13 17.65
CA LEU A 15 -6.76 1.06 18.34
C LEU A 15 -7.96 1.91 18.76
N ASN A 16 -8.36 1.75 20.01
CA ASN A 16 -9.22 2.72 20.69
C ASN A 16 -8.39 3.93 21.17
N THR A 17 -9.05 4.96 21.71
CA THR A 17 -8.41 6.18 22.23
C THR A 17 -7.35 5.85 23.28
N GLU A 18 -7.62 4.93 24.19
CA GLU A 18 -6.68 4.56 25.26
C GLU A 18 -5.40 3.91 24.71
N ASN A 19 -5.54 2.89 23.85
CA ASN A 19 -4.42 2.22 23.20
C ASN A 19 -3.64 3.19 22.30
N SER A 20 -4.33 4.12 21.65
CA SER A 20 -3.70 5.15 20.82
C SER A 20 -2.85 6.10 21.66
N VAL A 21 -3.36 6.56 22.81
CA VAL A 21 -2.61 7.39 23.75
C VAL A 21 -1.39 6.63 24.28
N ASN A 22 -1.56 5.37 24.69
CA ASN A 22 -0.46 4.54 25.18
C ASN A 22 0.63 4.37 24.10
N LEU A 23 0.24 4.11 22.85
CA LEU A 23 1.14 4.00 21.72
C LEU A 23 1.93 5.30 21.50
N ILE A 24 1.25 6.45 21.52
CA ILE A 24 1.87 7.76 21.33
C ILE A 24 2.89 8.06 22.44
N LEU A 25 2.57 7.70 23.70
CA LEU A 25 3.42 7.91 24.86
C LEU A 25 4.64 6.98 24.92
N ARG A 26 4.69 5.90 24.12
CA ARG A 26 5.89 5.06 23.97
C ARG A 26 7.04 5.84 23.35
N ASN A 27 6.75 6.76 22.43
CA ASN A 27 7.77 7.58 21.78
C ASN A 27 8.30 8.66 22.73
N LYS A 28 9.57 8.52 23.15
CA LYS A 28 10.22 9.49 24.06
C LYS A 28 10.88 10.67 23.36
N ASN A 29 10.82 10.71 22.03
CA ASN A 29 11.47 11.73 21.20
C ASN A 29 10.52 12.88 20.81
N LEU A 30 9.23 12.81 21.16
CA LEU A 30 8.26 13.86 20.87
C LEU A 30 8.28 14.93 21.98
N GLY A 31 8.41 16.19 21.57
CA GLY A 31 8.21 17.35 22.44
C GLY A 31 6.73 17.72 22.57
N LEU A 32 6.45 18.72 23.41
CA LEU A 32 5.07 19.13 23.73
C LEU A 32 4.31 19.65 22.50
N GLU A 33 4.98 20.40 21.62
CA GLU A 33 4.35 20.94 20.41
C GLU A 33 4.09 19.84 19.37
N GLU A 34 4.98 18.84 19.26
CA GLU A 34 4.79 17.68 18.40
C GLU A 34 3.63 16.81 18.88
N TYR A 35 3.52 16.57 20.19
CA TYR A 35 2.37 15.88 20.78
C TYR A 35 1.06 16.61 20.50
N LYS A 36 1.05 17.94 20.67
CA LYS A 36 -0.12 18.77 20.39
C LYS A 36 -0.51 18.71 18.92
N PHE A 37 0.46 18.78 18.00
CA PHE A 37 0.22 18.63 16.57
C PHE A 37 -0.32 17.25 16.21
N LEU A 38 0.25 16.18 16.76
CA LEU A 38 -0.19 14.81 16.51
C LEU A 38 -1.62 14.58 17.03
N LEU A 39 -1.92 15.04 18.24
CA LEU A 39 -3.25 14.94 18.82
C LEU A 39 -4.28 15.73 18.00
N GLN A 40 -3.95 16.96 17.59
CA GLN A 40 -4.81 17.74 16.68
C GLN A 40 -5.03 17.01 15.35
N THR A 41 -4.00 16.36 14.81
CA THR A 41 -4.11 15.60 13.56
C THR A 41 -5.05 14.41 13.72
N ILE A 42 -4.93 13.67 14.82
CA ILE A 42 -5.79 12.50 15.12
C ILE A 42 -7.25 12.93 15.32
N VAL A 43 -7.49 13.99 16.09
CA VAL A 43 -8.85 14.50 16.34
C VAL A 43 -9.49 15.00 15.04
N ASN A 44 -8.70 15.64 14.17
CA ASN A 44 -9.20 16.20 12.90
C ASN A 44 -9.24 15.19 11.74
N SER A 45 -8.65 14.00 11.88
CA SER A 45 -8.61 13.01 10.78
C SER A 45 -9.92 12.25 10.60
N GLY A 46 -10.89 12.41 11.51
CA GLY A 46 -12.16 11.68 11.47
C GLY A 46 -12.01 10.17 11.68
N ILE A 47 -10.90 9.77 12.31
CA ILE A 47 -10.58 8.37 12.62
C ILE A 47 -11.33 8.00 13.92
N GLY A 48 -12.12 6.94 13.86
CA GLY A 48 -12.90 6.46 14.99
C GLY A 48 -12.17 5.40 15.83
N GLU A 49 -12.82 4.96 16.90
CA GLU A 49 -12.35 3.93 17.84
C GLU A 49 -12.18 2.52 17.22
N ASP A 50 -12.71 2.31 16.02
CA ASP A 50 -12.63 1.05 15.27
C ASP A 50 -11.55 1.10 14.19
N THR A 51 -10.44 1.78 14.48
CA THR A 51 -9.26 1.85 13.62
C THR A 51 -8.29 0.75 13.99
N TYR A 52 -7.51 0.26 13.02
CA TYR A 52 -6.59 -0.86 13.22
C TYR A 52 -5.16 -0.44 12.89
N ALA A 53 -4.20 -1.00 13.62
CA ALA A 53 -2.78 -0.81 13.34
C ALA A 53 -2.07 -2.11 12.94
N PRO A 54 -0.95 -1.98 12.20
CA PRO A 54 -0.07 -3.11 11.89
C PRO A 54 0.37 -3.90 13.13
N LYS A 55 0.55 -5.21 12.94
CA LYS A 55 0.96 -6.16 13.99
C LYS A 55 2.18 -5.68 14.78
N ASN A 56 3.20 -5.18 14.08
CA ASN A 56 4.45 -4.74 14.69
C ASN A 56 4.25 -3.53 15.63
N ILE A 57 3.30 -2.63 15.33
CA ILE A 57 2.99 -1.48 16.19
C ILE A 57 2.27 -1.93 17.47
N ILE A 58 1.32 -2.86 17.32
CA ILE A 58 0.60 -3.42 18.47
C ILE A 58 1.54 -4.20 19.38
N GLN A 59 2.53 -4.89 18.80
CA GLN A 59 3.54 -5.71 19.49
C GLN A 59 4.74 -4.94 20.03
N GLU A 60 4.75 -3.61 20.04
CA GLU A 60 5.87 -2.80 20.56
C GLU A 60 7.18 -2.99 19.77
N ARG A 61 7.07 -3.28 18.47
CA ARG A 61 8.19 -3.45 17.53
C ARG A 61 8.20 -2.39 16.43
N GLU A 62 7.53 -1.26 16.64
CA GLU A 62 7.51 -0.12 15.70
C GLU A 62 8.89 0.48 15.42
N GLU A 63 9.84 0.36 16.35
CA GLU A 63 11.23 0.83 16.15
C GLU A 63 12.05 -0.08 15.23
N CYS A 64 11.66 -1.34 15.10
CA CYS A 64 12.38 -2.37 14.34
C CYS A 64 11.46 -3.08 13.33
N PRO A 65 10.83 -2.34 12.39
CA PRO A 65 9.99 -2.97 11.38
C PRO A 65 10.83 -3.83 10.45
N SER A 66 10.40 -5.07 10.23
CA SER A 66 11.06 -5.97 9.29
C SER A 66 10.31 -6.01 7.95
N LEU A 67 11.01 -6.43 6.90
CA LEU A 67 10.37 -6.74 5.61
C LEU A 67 9.30 -7.83 5.76
N ASP A 68 9.54 -8.79 6.66
CA ASP A 68 8.64 -9.90 6.94
C ASP A 68 7.33 -9.42 7.56
N ASP A 69 7.36 -8.40 8.44
CA ASP A 69 6.15 -7.80 9.01
C ASP A 69 5.21 -7.29 7.90
N GLY A 70 5.74 -6.56 6.92
CA GLY A 70 4.97 -6.06 5.78
C GLY A 70 4.52 -7.18 4.82
N LEU A 71 5.36 -8.20 4.61
CA LEU A 71 5.01 -9.35 3.76
C LEU A 71 3.92 -10.22 4.40
N SER A 72 3.97 -10.45 5.71
CA SER A 72 2.96 -11.22 6.44
C SER A 72 1.64 -10.46 6.46
N GLU A 73 1.65 -9.15 6.70
CA GLU A 73 0.44 -8.33 6.68
C GLU A 73 -0.25 -8.34 5.31
N MET A 74 0.51 -8.16 4.22
CA MET A 74 -0.04 -8.20 2.87
C MET A 74 -0.62 -9.58 2.53
N ASP A 75 0.02 -10.66 2.97
CA ASP A 75 -0.51 -12.02 2.75
C ASP A 75 -1.80 -12.25 3.51
N ASP A 76 -1.87 -11.85 4.78
CA ASP A 76 -3.10 -11.93 5.57
C ASP A 76 -4.26 -11.20 4.86
N ILE A 77 -4.00 -9.99 4.35
CA ILE A 77 -4.98 -9.18 3.64
C ILE A 77 -5.43 -9.86 2.35
N PHE A 78 -4.49 -10.25 1.48
CA PHE A 78 -4.82 -10.81 0.18
C PHE A 78 -5.52 -12.17 0.32
N TYR A 79 -5.05 -13.03 1.21
CA TYR A 79 -5.61 -14.37 1.35
C TYR A 79 -7.01 -14.30 1.96
N ASP A 80 -7.22 -13.53 3.03
CA ASP A 80 -8.53 -13.38 3.63
C ASP A 80 -9.57 -12.80 2.65
N THR A 81 -9.20 -11.73 1.95
CA THR A 81 -10.12 -11.07 0.99
C THR A 81 -10.44 -11.95 -0.21
N LEU A 82 -9.43 -12.61 -0.80
CA LEU A 82 -9.65 -13.49 -1.95
C LEU A 82 -10.44 -14.74 -1.56
N ASP A 83 -10.13 -15.37 -0.42
CA ASP A 83 -10.83 -16.57 0.04
C ASP A 83 -12.31 -16.26 0.31
N LYS A 84 -12.62 -15.11 0.93
CA LYS A 84 -14.00 -14.62 1.12
C LYS A 84 -14.70 -14.28 -0.18
N LEU A 85 -14.00 -13.60 -1.10
CA LEU A 85 -14.57 -13.22 -2.39
C LEU A 85 -14.91 -14.45 -3.25
N PHE A 86 -14.00 -15.42 -3.36
CA PHE A 86 -14.23 -16.63 -4.13
C PHE A 86 -15.28 -17.53 -3.51
N SER A 87 -15.29 -17.69 -2.19
CA SER A 87 -16.33 -18.48 -1.52
C SER A 87 -17.71 -17.88 -1.65
N ARG A 88 -17.84 -16.54 -1.65
CA ARG A 88 -19.13 -15.86 -1.83
C ARG A 88 -19.61 -15.87 -3.27
N THR A 89 -18.72 -15.59 -4.23
CA THR A 89 -19.09 -15.49 -5.65
C THR A 89 -19.22 -16.84 -6.34
N GLY A 90 -18.53 -17.87 -5.84
CA GLY A 90 -18.40 -19.17 -6.50
C GLY A 90 -17.54 -19.15 -7.76
N ILE A 91 -16.88 -18.02 -8.08
CA ILE A 91 -16.01 -17.88 -9.25
C ILE A 91 -14.71 -18.63 -9.00
N SER A 92 -14.29 -19.47 -9.96
CA SER A 92 -13.00 -20.13 -9.87
C SER A 92 -11.87 -19.15 -10.13
N PRO A 93 -10.74 -19.20 -9.39
CA PRO A 93 -9.57 -18.38 -9.69
C PRO A 93 -9.02 -18.58 -11.12
N LEU A 94 -9.33 -19.72 -11.76
CA LEU A 94 -8.96 -20.02 -13.15
C LEU A 94 -9.76 -19.20 -14.18
N GLU A 95 -10.88 -18.61 -13.78
CA GLU A 95 -11.72 -17.77 -14.64
C GLU A 95 -11.25 -16.30 -14.65
N ILE A 96 -10.30 -15.92 -13.80
CA ILE A 96 -9.75 -14.56 -13.78
C ILE A 96 -8.75 -14.38 -14.92
N ASP A 97 -9.09 -13.56 -15.90
CA ASP A 97 -8.18 -13.23 -17.00
C ASP A 97 -7.18 -12.11 -16.64
N ILE A 98 -7.53 -11.20 -15.73
CA ILE A 98 -6.73 -10.01 -15.40
C ILE A 98 -6.71 -9.78 -13.89
N LEU A 99 -5.51 -9.73 -13.33
CA LEU A 99 -5.27 -9.31 -11.96
C LEU A 99 -4.55 -7.95 -11.94
N VAL A 100 -5.18 -6.98 -11.29
CA VAL A 100 -4.60 -5.66 -11.01
C VAL A 100 -4.25 -5.59 -9.54
N VAL A 101 -2.97 -5.38 -9.24
CA VAL A 101 -2.50 -5.18 -7.86
C VAL A 101 -1.93 -3.78 -7.74
N ASN A 102 -2.47 -3.01 -6.80
CA ASN A 102 -2.01 -1.67 -6.47
C ASN A 102 -1.56 -1.62 -5.02
N VAL A 103 -0.27 -1.37 -4.80
CA VAL A 103 0.31 -1.18 -3.48
C VAL A 103 1.33 -0.05 -3.56
N SER A 104 1.16 0.96 -2.72
CA SER A 104 1.99 2.16 -2.72
C SER A 104 3.22 2.04 -1.82
N LEU A 105 3.13 1.34 -0.69
CA LEU A 105 4.13 1.40 0.39
C LEU A 105 5.14 0.26 0.41
N LEU A 106 4.92 -0.82 -0.35
CA LEU A 106 5.75 -2.01 -0.31
C LEU A 106 6.09 -2.54 -1.72
N SER A 107 7.37 -2.80 -1.97
CA SER A 107 7.85 -3.42 -3.21
C SER A 107 8.92 -4.45 -2.87
N THR A 108 8.65 -5.72 -3.17
CA THR A 108 9.45 -6.86 -2.73
C THR A 108 9.82 -7.78 -3.89
N VAL A 109 10.76 -8.69 -3.64
CA VAL A 109 11.05 -9.84 -4.49
C VAL A 109 10.90 -11.11 -3.63
N PRO A 110 10.03 -12.06 -4.00
CA PRO A 110 9.08 -12.00 -5.12
C PRO A 110 8.06 -10.86 -4.97
N SER A 111 7.49 -10.41 -6.08
CA SER A 111 6.50 -9.33 -6.05
C SER A 111 5.22 -9.79 -5.35
N LEU A 112 4.47 -8.84 -4.77
CA LEU A 112 3.17 -9.14 -4.13
C LEU A 112 2.22 -9.86 -5.10
N THR A 113 2.23 -9.47 -6.38
CA THR A 113 1.44 -10.15 -7.39
C THR A 113 1.87 -11.60 -7.61
N SER A 114 3.18 -11.88 -7.63
CA SER A 114 3.68 -13.25 -7.73
C SER A 114 3.25 -14.11 -6.54
N ARG A 115 3.17 -13.53 -5.33
CA ARG A 115 2.68 -14.25 -4.13
C ARG A 115 1.19 -14.58 -4.23
N ILE A 116 0.35 -13.63 -4.62
CA ILE A 116 -1.08 -13.85 -4.86
C ILE A 116 -1.31 -14.96 -5.88
N ILE A 117 -0.59 -14.89 -7.01
CA ILE A 117 -0.67 -15.87 -8.08
C ILE A 117 -0.29 -17.27 -7.60
N ASN A 118 0.81 -17.38 -6.86
CA ASN A 118 1.31 -18.66 -6.37
C ASN A 118 0.31 -19.31 -5.41
N ARG A 119 -0.46 -18.50 -4.65
CA ARG A 119 -1.53 -18.95 -3.78
C ARG A 119 -2.74 -19.46 -4.55
N ILE A 120 -3.26 -18.68 -5.50
CA ILE A 120 -4.53 -18.99 -6.18
C ILE A 120 -4.41 -20.10 -7.23
N ASN A 121 -3.19 -20.58 -7.51
CA ASN A 121 -2.88 -21.61 -8.52
C ASN A 121 -3.58 -21.35 -9.88
N GLY A 122 -3.78 -20.07 -10.19
CA GLY A 122 -4.56 -19.58 -11.32
C GLY A 122 -3.69 -19.25 -12.52
N SER A 123 -4.31 -18.84 -13.63
CA SER A 123 -3.62 -18.43 -14.87
C SER A 123 -4.19 -17.13 -15.41
N LYS A 124 -3.31 -16.20 -15.84
CA LYS A 124 -3.49 -15.03 -16.73
C LYS A 124 -3.30 -13.61 -16.12
N LEU A 125 -2.91 -12.73 -17.05
CA LEU A 125 -2.47 -11.32 -17.03
C LEU A 125 -2.27 -10.59 -15.68
N VAL A 126 -1.04 -10.08 -15.49
CA VAL A 126 -0.65 -9.24 -14.35
C VAL A 126 -0.45 -7.79 -14.75
N LEU A 127 -1.07 -6.89 -14.01
CA LEU A 127 -0.75 -5.47 -13.98
C LEU A 127 -0.38 -5.06 -12.57
N TRP A 128 0.89 -4.72 -12.39
CA TRP A 128 1.41 -4.19 -11.14
C TRP A 128 1.53 -2.68 -11.26
N GLN A 129 0.97 -1.96 -10.29
CA GLN A 129 1.24 -0.54 -10.12
C GLN A 129 2.38 -0.33 -9.14
N GLY A 130 3.43 0.33 -9.63
CA GLY A 130 4.62 0.66 -8.86
C GLY A 130 4.66 2.11 -8.42
N LYS A 131 4.51 2.30 -7.10
CA LYS A 131 4.96 3.38 -6.20
C LYS A 131 4.71 4.86 -6.58
N VAL A 132 3.88 5.50 -5.72
CA VAL A 132 3.94 6.92 -5.32
C VAL A 132 5.03 7.05 -4.23
N HIS A 133 6.32 6.93 -4.60
CA HIS A 133 7.44 7.14 -3.68
C HIS A 133 8.36 8.22 -4.25
N ASP A 134 7.92 9.46 -4.12
CA ASP A 134 8.84 10.61 -4.22
C ASP A 134 9.06 11.26 -2.84
N ALA A 135 8.39 10.73 -1.80
CA ALA A 135 8.40 11.26 -0.44
C ALA A 135 9.21 10.42 0.59
N LEU A 136 9.57 9.18 0.27
CA LEU A 136 10.35 8.31 1.16
C LEU A 136 11.50 7.70 0.36
N GLN A 137 12.65 8.36 0.41
CA GLN A 137 13.93 8.00 -0.24
C GLN A 137 14.51 6.70 0.32
N LEU A 138 13.87 5.55 0.06
CA LEU A 138 14.48 4.25 0.31
C LEU A 138 15.04 3.67 -0.99
N PRO A 139 16.33 3.26 -1.02
CA PRO A 139 16.91 2.61 -2.19
C PRO A 139 16.19 1.29 -2.43
N VAL A 140 15.75 1.07 -3.67
CA VAL A 140 15.21 -0.23 -4.11
C VAL A 140 16.16 -0.79 -5.16
N PRO A 141 16.59 -2.07 -5.03
CA PRO A 141 17.46 -2.69 -6.01
C PRO A 141 16.78 -2.75 -7.39
N VAL A 142 17.51 -2.31 -8.42
CA VAL A 142 17.16 -2.53 -9.83
C VAL A 142 17.40 -4.01 -10.12
N VAL A 143 16.34 -4.81 -10.19
CA VAL A 143 16.48 -6.22 -10.58
C VAL A 143 16.55 -6.32 -12.10
N ALA A 144 17.74 -6.72 -12.57
CA ALA A 144 18.02 -7.10 -13.93
C ALA A 144 17.26 -8.38 -14.34
N ARG A 145 16.88 -8.42 -15.62
CA ARG A 145 16.22 -9.57 -16.27
C ARG A 145 17.11 -10.82 -16.21
N SER A 146 16.67 -11.83 -15.47
CA SER A 146 17.14 -13.21 -15.68
C SER A 146 16.39 -13.80 -16.88
N SER A 147 17.14 -14.19 -17.92
CA SER A 147 16.64 -14.73 -19.20
C SER A 147 16.22 -16.20 -19.13
N LEU A 148 16.48 -16.90 -18.02
CA LEU A 148 16.32 -18.35 -17.88
C LEU A 148 14.90 -18.80 -17.48
N THR A 149 14.04 -17.92 -16.95
CA THR A 149 12.68 -18.28 -16.49
C THR A 149 11.57 -18.07 -17.53
N ARG A 150 11.90 -17.63 -18.75
CA ARG A 150 10.91 -17.26 -19.78
C ARG A 150 10.10 -18.43 -20.35
N ALA A 151 10.62 -19.66 -20.26
CA ALA A 151 9.97 -20.84 -20.82
C ALA A 151 9.06 -21.59 -19.83
N LEU A 152 9.18 -21.30 -18.53
CA LEU A 152 8.39 -21.91 -17.45
C LEU A 152 7.44 -20.92 -16.77
N SER A 153 7.43 -19.65 -17.21
CA SER A 153 6.64 -18.60 -16.56
C SER A 153 5.16 -18.72 -16.94
N MET A 154 4.32 -19.15 -16.00
CA MET A 154 2.86 -19.21 -16.15
C MET A 154 2.21 -17.83 -16.36
N PHE A 155 2.93 -16.74 -16.08
CA PHE A 155 2.46 -15.36 -16.25
C PHE A 155 3.46 -14.50 -17.03
N LYS A 156 2.93 -13.61 -17.88
CA LYS A 156 3.70 -12.58 -18.58
C LYS A 156 3.17 -11.20 -18.19
N LEU A 157 4.02 -10.39 -17.58
CA LEU A 157 3.76 -8.97 -17.33
C LEU A 157 3.56 -8.27 -18.68
N LYS A 158 2.35 -7.79 -18.96
CA LYS A 158 2.03 -7.13 -20.23
C LYS A 158 2.28 -5.63 -20.18
N CYS A 159 1.97 -5.00 -19.05
CA CYS A 159 2.22 -3.58 -18.83
C CYS A 159 2.59 -3.34 -17.37
N MET A 160 3.67 -2.61 -17.16
CA MET A 160 4.02 -2.01 -15.88
C MET A 160 3.96 -0.51 -16.08
N PHE A 161 3.21 0.17 -15.23
CA PHE A 161 3.10 1.61 -15.28
C PHE A 161 3.48 2.21 -13.93
N ARG A 162 4.28 3.28 -13.99
CA ARG A 162 4.70 4.05 -12.85
C ARG A 162 4.38 5.51 -13.13
N THR A 163 3.60 6.10 -12.23
CA THR A 163 3.35 7.54 -12.22
C THR A 163 4.33 8.18 -11.24
N HIS A 164 5.09 9.17 -11.69
CA HIS A 164 6.03 9.92 -10.86
C HIS A 164 5.62 11.39 -10.87
N ILE A 165 5.45 11.99 -9.70
CA ILE A 165 5.07 13.40 -9.55
C ILE A 165 6.16 14.22 -8.86
N GLY A 166 7.36 13.66 -8.66
CA GLY A 166 8.48 14.31 -7.97
C GLY A 166 9.03 15.55 -8.66
N SER A 167 8.62 15.89 -9.88
CA SER A 167 8.89 17.19 -10.48
C SER A 167 8.03 18.32 -9.92
N ASN A 168 6.95 17.99 -9.19
CA ASN A 168 6.14 18.95 -8.47
C ASN A 168 6.74 19.13 -7.07
N ASN A 169 7.35 20.29 -6.82
CA ASN A 169 7.97 20.61 -5.53
C ASN A 169 7.00 20.44 -4.35
N GLU A 170 5.73 20.78 -4.50
CA GLU A 170 4.72 20.63 -3.44
C GLU A 170 4.49 19.17 -3.08
N ALA A 171 4.57 18.26 -4.06
CA ALA A 171 4.45 16.82 -3.86
C ALA A 171 5.77 16.17 -3.43
N TYR A 172 6.89 16.70 -3.90
CA TYR A 172 8.23 16.23 -3.53
C TYR A 172 8.52 16.50 -2.05
N GLU A 173 8.25 17.73 -1.59
CA GLU A 173 8.48 18.15 -0.21
C GLU A 173 7.37 17.70 0.75
N CYS A 174 6.32 17.02 0.25
CA CYS A 174 5.11 16.81 1.06
C CYS A 174 5.34 15.85 2.24
N CYS A 175 6.28 14.92 2.07
CA CYS A 175 6.76 14.00 3.06
C CYS A 175 8.23 13.77 2.73
N MET A 176 9.15 14.07 3.64
CA MET A 176 10.59 13.93 3.40
C MET A 176 11.25 13.38 4.64
N GLN A 177 12.18 12.44 4.48
CA GLN A 177 12.99 11.97 5.59
C GLN A 177 14.09 12.99 5.87
N ILE A 178 14.08 13.58 7.06
CA ILE A 178 14.99 14.67 7.43
C ILE A 178 15.47 14.42 8.85
N GLU A 179 16.75 14.76 9.09
CA GLU A 179 17.35 14.76 10.42
C GLU A 179 17.02 16.09 11.11
N ASP A 180 16.55 16.02 12.36
CA ASP A 180 16.31 17.22 13.15
C ASP A 180 17.62 17.82 13.70
N ASP A 181 17.52 18.96 14.38
CA ASP A 181 18.67 19.67 14.96
C ASP A 181 19.39 18.87 16.06
N LEU A 182 18.77 17.80 16.57
CA LEU A 182 19.31 16.91 17.60
C LEU A 182 19.95 15.64 17.02
N GLY A 183 19.93 15.47 15.69
CA GLY A 183 20.50 14.32 14.99
C GLY A 183 19.54 13.14 14.84
N TYR A 184 18.26 13.28 15.18
CA TYR A 184 17.27 12.22 15.02
C TYR A 184 16.65 12.25 13.63
N ARG A 185 16.68 11.11 12.95
CA ARG A 185 16.11 10.96 11.61
C ARG A 185 14.60 10.70 11.71
N GLY A 186 13.80 11.67 11.27
CA GLY A 186 12.34 11.60 11.25
C GLY A 186 11.75 11.85 9.85
N PHE A 187 10.42 11.97 9.78
CA PHE A 187 9.70 12.38 8.58
C PHE A 187 9.08 13.76 8.79
N ARG A 188 9.41 14.71 7.92
CA ARG A 188 8.70 15.98 7.80
C ARG A 188 7.46 15.77 6.94
N LEU A 189 6.28 15.87 7.54
CA LEU A 189 5.01 15.83 6.83
C LEU A 189 4.43 17.23 6.69
N THR A 190 3.94 17.56 5.50
CA THR A 190 3.27 18.85 5.24
C THR A 190 1.78 18.62 4.95
N LYS A 191 1.00 19.71 5.04
CA LYS A 191 -0.45 19.67 4.74
C LYS A 191 -0.77 19.32 3.28
N SER A 192 0.21 19.36 2.36
CA SER A 192 0.01 19.01 0.95
C SER A 192 0.01 17.51 0.69
N LEU A 193 0.38 16.67 1.66
CA LEU A 193 0.51 15.22 1.50
C LEU A 193 -0.77 14.57 0.95
N THR A 194 -1.93 14.91 1.51
CA THR A 194 -3.22 14.34 1.10
C THR A 194 -3.58 14.74 -0.34
N LYS A 195 -3.37 16.01 -0.68
CA LYS A 195 -3.57 16.56 -2.04
C LYS A 195 -2.63 15.90 -3.06
N ALA A 196 -1.36 15.77 -2.72
CA ALA A 196 -0.35 15.14 -3.57
C ALA A 196 -0.66 13.66 -3.81
N ALA A 197 -1.06 12.92 -2.76
CA ALA A 197 -1.47 11.53 -2.86
C ALA A 197 -2.71 11.35 -3.76
N ALA A 198 -3.73 12.19 -3.59
CA ALA A 198 -4.93 12.17 -4.43
C ALA A 198 -4.59 12.46 -5.91
N GLN A 199 -3.76 13.47 -6.17
CA GLN A 199 -3.32 13.81 -7.52
C GLN A 199 -2.54 12.67 -8.17
N ALA A 200 -1.59 12.07 -7.46
CA ALA A 200 -0.82 10.92 -7.94
C ALA A 200 -1.75 9.76 -8.32
N PHE A 201 -2.74 9.48 -7.48
CA PHE A 201 -3.73 8.43 -7.71
C PHE A 201 -4.59 8.71 -8.96
N THR A 202 -5.10 9.93 -9.11
CA THR A 202 -5.92 10.30 -10.29
C THR A 202 -5.13 10.19 -11.60
N VAL A 203 -3.90 10.69 -11.64
CA VAL A 203 -3.05 10.59 -12.84
C VAL A 203 -2.79 9.13 -13.19
N ASN A 204 -2.54 8.30 -12.16
CA ASN A 204 -2.28 6.89 -12.33
C ASN A 204 -3.50 6.14 -12.88
N LEU A 205 -4.71 6.41 -12.38
CA LEU A 205 -5.94 5.83 -12.91
C LEU A 205 -6.21 6.26 -14.36
N ARG A 206 -5.97 7.53 -14.73
CA ARG A 206 -6.17 8.01 -16.11
C ARG A 206 -5.37 7.23 -17.15
N VAL A 207 -4.17 6.77 -16.79
CA VAL A 207 -3.34 5.99 -17.71
C VAL A 207 -3.62 4.49 -17.60
N LEU A 208 -3.96 4.01 -16.40
CA LEU A 208 -4.23 2.59 -16.18
C LEU A 208 -5.58 2.19 -16.79
N VAL A 209 -6.67 2.90 -16.45
CA VAL A 209 -8.05 2.52 -16.78
C VAL A 209 -8.24 2.17 -18.27
N PRO A 210 -7.76 2.97 -19.25
CA PRO A 210 -7.88 2.63 -20.67
C PRO A 210 -7.12 1.39 -21.14
N LYS A 211 -6.08 0.96 -20.39
CA LYS A 211 -5.25 -0.20 -20.73
C LYS A 211 -5.78 -1.50 -20.12
N VAL A 212 -6.65 -1.41 -19.12
CA VAL A 212 -7.16 -2.55 -18.35
C VAL A 212 -8.59 -2.86 -18.70
N LEU A 213 -9.42 -1.83 -18.82
CA LEU A 213 -10.84 -2.02 -18.99
C LEU A 213 -11.17 -2.43 -20.44
N PRO A 214 -12.14 -3.34 -20.63
CA PRO A 214 -12.73 -3.56 -21.94
C PRO A 214 -13.27 -2.25 -22.51
N ILE A 215 -13.26 -2.12 -23.85
CA ILE A 215 -13.80 -0.94 -24.55
C ILE A 215 -15.24 -0.64 -24.09
N TRP A 216 -16.05 -1.67 -23.84
CA TRP A 216 -17.43 -1.54 -23.37
C TRP A 216 -17.56 -0.96 -21.95
N GLU A 217 -16.57 -1.16 -21.07
CA GLU A 217 -16.55 -0.54 -19.75
C GLU A 217 -16.02 0.89 -19.79
N LEU A 218 -15.10 1.19 -20.72
CA LEU A 218 -14.62 2.56 -20.97
C LEU A 218 -15.77 3.46 -21.45
N LEU A 219 -16.61 2.98 -22.36
CA LEU A 219 -17.78 3.71 -22.86
C LEU A 219 -18.85 4.00 -21.80
N ARG A 220 -18.78 3.38 -20.61
CA ARG A 220 -19.67 3.69 -19.46
C ARG A 220 -19.10 4.74 -18.51
N LEU A 221 -17.81 5.06 -18.65
CA LEU A 221 -17.09 6.01 -17.79
C LEU A 221 -16.97 7.41 -18.40
N ASP A 222 -17.26 7.54 -19.71
CA ASP A 222 -17.44 8.81 -20.44
C ASP A 222 -18.89 9.32 -20.31
#